data_AF-A0A8I1QMI7-F1
#
_entry.id   AF-A0A8I1QMI7-F1
#
_cell.length_a   1.000
_cell.length_b   1.000
_cell.length_c   1.000
_cell.angle_alpha   90.00
_cell.angle_beta   90.00
_cell.angle_gamma   90.00
#
_symmetry.space_group_name_H-M   'P 1'
#
loop_
_entity.id
_entity.type
_entity.pdbx_description
1 polymer ?
#
loop_
_entity_poly.entity_id
_entity_poly.type
_entity_poly.pdbx_seq_one_letter_code
_entity_poly.pdbx_strand_id
1 'polypeptide(L)'
;MALSPNHPNNEVIKFRQDVAYDFLRSSRFDPYMGDDSTSVIVRMSDLEADGKEIRVPLVTQLSGDGVGAGTLRGNEEQIDSYGMPLWADWARNAVANNRAQNKESSFSVRSTARSLLRGWSKRIVRDDLVDALLSIPTSAMQAGRFGNPGNRVNGIKWSAATAGNKNAWVTANPDRVVFGSALSNYSTTFATAVGNVDATNDKMSAAVGSLMKDQAKQTGVDPNNPGIYNGRPKISPYMEAEGDQEWFVCFVGARGFRDLKADPVMTAANRDARNREGGDPTKANPLFTGGALVYDGVIYVEIPEITQRLLLKGAGAAGIDVEPVFLCGQGALAYALGQMPRPTTLEDGDYDFVTGMGIEAQYGVGKIAKAPLAAGASATIGSLVDWGVVTGFVAGVGNS
;
A
#
# COMPACT_ATOMS: atom_id res chain seq x y z
N MET A 1 34.38 -9.19 -61.44
CA MET A 1 33.79 -10.51 -61.16
C MET A 1 32.38 -10.26 -60.66
N ALA A 2 31.34 -10.69 -61.37
CA ALA A 2 29.95 -10.45 -60.94
C ALA A 2 29.59 -11.46 -59.85
N LEU A 3 29.31 -10.99 -58.64
CA LEU A 3 28.83 -11.83 -57.55
C LEU A 3 27.34 -12.10 -57.78
N SER A 4 26.96 -13.37 -57.76
CA SER A 4 25.55 -13.79 -57.81
C SER A 4 24.82 -13.31 -56.54
N PRO A 5 23.81 -12.43 -56.65
CA PRO A 5 23.01 -12.03 -55.50
C PRO A 5 22.10 -13.19 -55.07
N ASN A 6 21.92 -13.36 -53.77
CA ASN A 6 20.92 -14.28 -53.27
C ASN A 6 19.52 -13.71 -53.56
N HIS A 7 18.58 -14.58 -53.94
CA HIS A 7 17.18 -14.21 -54.03
C HIS A 7 16.66 -13.90 -52.61
N PRO A 8 15.89 -12.82 -52.37
CA PRO A 8 15.47 -12.41 -51.01
C PRO A 8 14.75 -13.51 -50.21
N ASN A 9 14.04 -14.41 -50.91
CA ASN A 9 13.36 -15.57 -50.30
C ASN A 9 14.29 -16.77 -49.99
N ASN A 10 15.54 -16.73 -50.44
CA ASN A 10 16.57 -17.74 -50.15
C ASN A 10 17.58 -17.25 -49.09
N GLU A 11 17.34 -16.09 -48.48
CA GLU A 11 18.14 -15.59 -47.37
C GLU A 11 17.70 -16.24 -46.05
N VAL A 12 18.68 -16.60 -45.20
CA VAL A 12 18.40 -17.24 -43.92
C VAL A 12 17.79 -16.21 -42.95
N ILE A 13 16.47 -16.27 -42.78
CA ILE A 13 15.75 -15.47 -41.78
C ILE A 13 15.92 -16.17 -40.42
N LYS A 14 16.84 -15.68 -39.59
CA LYS A 14 17.00 -16.11 -38.19
C LYS A 14 16.16 -15.22 -37.27
N PHE A 15 15.17 -15.82 -36.62
CA PHE A 15 14.45 -15.16 -35.54
C PHE A 15 15.24 -15.30 -34.23
N ARG A 16 15.32 -14.22 -33.45
CA ARG A 16 15.90 -14.24 -32.10
C ARG A 16 14.99 -15.11 -31.21
N GLN A 17 15.58 -16.11 -30.55
CA GLN A 17 14.86 -17.00 -29.63
C GLN A 17 14.72 -16.40 -28.23
N ASP A 18 15.61 -15.48 -27.85
CA ASP A 18 15.52 -14.70 -26.62
C ASP A 18 14.43 -13.64 -26.74
N VAL A 19 13.32 -13.88 -26.04
CA VAL A 19 12.20 -12.93 -25.96
C VAL A 19 12.59 -11.77 -25.05
N ALA A 20 12.53 -10.54 -25.57
CA ALA A 20 12.62 -9.34 -24.75
C ALA A 20 11.32 -9.15 -23.96
N TYR A 21 11.43 -8.93 -22.64
CA TYR A 21 10.29 -8.66 -21.77
C TYR A 21 10.15 -7.15 -21.52
N ASP A 22 8.91 -6.69 -21.34
CA ASP A 22 8.65 -5.34 -20.84
C ASP A 22 9.11 -5.21 -19.37
N PHE A 23 9.36 -3.98 -18.94
CA PHE A 23 9.87 -3.68 -17.61
C PHE A 23 8.88 -4.11 -16.52
N LEU A 24 9.34 -4.97 -15.62
CA LEU A 24 8.63 -5.31 -14.40
C LEU A 24 9.49 -4.96 -13.18
N ARG A 25 9.03 -3.99 -12.39
CA ARG A 25 9.68 -3.64 -11.12
C ARG A 25 9.34 -4.68 -10.05
N SER A 26 10.33 -5.04 -9.22
CA SER A 26 10.08 -5.77 -7.98
C SER A 26 9.22 -4.91 -7.03
N SER A 27 8.44 -5.55 -6.17
CA SER A 27 7.63 -4.83 -5.18
C SER A 27 8.54 -4.17 -4.16
N ARG A 28 8.38 -2.86 -3.97
CA ARG A 28 9.10 -2.08 -2.93
C ARG A 28 8.46 -2.21 -1.55
N PHE A 29 7.34 -2.92 -1.44
CA PHE A 29 6.67 -3.23 -0.18
C PHE A 29 7.29 -4.43 0.54
N ASP A 30 8.01 -5.29 -0.19
CA ASP A 30 8.50 -6.59 0.32
C ASP A 30 9.32 -6.47 1.62
N PRO A 31 10.20 -5.47 1.83
CA PRO A 31 10.94 -5.31 3.09
C PRO A 31 10.08 -4.96 4.31
N TYR A 32 8.87 -4.44 4.09
CA TYR A 32 7.96 -3.97 5.14
C TYR A 32 6.80 -4.94 5.40
N MET A 33 6.86 -6.12 4.79
CA MET A 33 5.87 -7.18 4.93
C MET A 33 6.47 -8.35 5.71
N GLY A 34 5.74 -8.83 6.71
CA GLY A 34 6.14 -9.95 7.54
C GLY A 34 4.96 -10.58 8.26
N ASP A 35 5.19 -11.72 8.89
CA ASP A 35 4.13 -12.50 9.55
C ASP A 35 3.88 -12.01 11.00
N ASP A 36 4.77 -11.16 11.52
CA ASP A 36 4.64 -10.57 12.86
C ASP A 36 3.77 -9.30 12.83
N SER A 37 3.02 -9.09 13.90
CA SER A 37 2.20 -7.90 14.16
C SER A 37 2.98 -6.57 14.17
N THR A 38 4.31 -6.65 14.31
CA THR A 38 5.22 -5.49 14.24
C THR A 38 5.48 -5.02 12.80
N SER A 39 5.09 -5.80 11.79
CA SER A 39 5.25 -5.44 10.38
C SER A 39 4.29 -4.34 9.96
N VAL A 40 4.68 -3.50 9.00
CA VAL A 40 3.77 -2.50 8.41
C VAL A 40 2.62 -3.19 7.67
N ILE A 41 2.96 -4.23 6.90
CA ILE A 41 2.01 -5.10 6.20
C ILE A 41 2.08 -6.47 6.87
N VAL A 42 1.06 -6.82 7.63
CA VAL A 42 1.01 -8.08 8.38
C VAL A 42 0.46 -9.17 7.47
N ARG A 43 1.27 -10.18 7.19
CA ARG A 43 0.83 -11.39 6.47
C ARG A 43 0.15 -12.33 7.45
N MET A 44 -1.05 -12.76 7.11
CA MET A 44 -1.90 -13.61 7.94
C MET A 44 -2.24 -14.87 7.14
N SER A 45 -1.60 -15.99 7.47
CA SER A 45 -1.75 -17.27 6.76
C SER A 45 -2.88 -18.15 7.32
N ASP A 46 -3.77 -17.60 8.16
CA ASP A 46 -4.84 -18.35 8.82
C ASP A 46 -5.87 -18.98 7.86
N LEU A 47 -5.87 -18.61 6.57
CA LEU A 47 -6.75 -19.18 5.56
C LEU A 47 -6.11 -20.31 4.74
N GLU A 48 -4.87 -20.73 5.05
CA GLU A 48 -4.16 -21.75 4.28
C GLU A 48 -4.83 -23.14 4.33
N ALA A 49 -5.45 -23.47 5.46
CA ALA A 49 -6.16 -24.74 5.62
C ALA A 49 -7.61 -24.64 5.15
N ASP A 50 -8.36 -23.66 5.69
CA ASP A 50 -9.79 -23.49 5.46
C ASP A 50 -10.26 -22.06 5.76
N GLY A 51 -11.52 -21.78 5.41
CA GLY A 51 -12.15 -20.50 5.72
C GLY A 51 -12.24 -19.52 4.53
N LYS A 52 -13.00 -18.45 4.75
CA LYS A 52 -13.29 -17.42 3.74
C LYS A 52 -12.93 -16.00 4.20
N GLU A 53 -12.71 -15.83 5.49
CA GLU A 53 -12.59 -14.55 6.19
C GLU A 53 -11.67 -14.73 7.39
N ILE A 54 -10.77 -13.77 7.62
CA ILE A 54 -10.03 -13.60 8.87
C ILE A 54 -10.66 -12.42 9.61
N ARG A 55 -10.84 -12.54 10.92
CA ARG A 55 -11.18 -11.40 11.79
C ARG A 55 -9.97 -11.02 12.59
N VAL A 56 -9.33 -9.91 12.22
CA VAL A 56 -8.14 -9.40 12.91
C VAL A 56 -8.57 -8.84 14.27
N PRO A 57 -8.17 -9.44 15.39
CA PRO A 57 -8.53 -8.92 16.70
C PRO A 57 -7.69 -7.67 17.01
N LEU A 58 -8.36 -6.58 17.32
CA LEU A 58 -7.77 -5.29 17.67
C LEU A 58 -8.23 -4.89 19.07
N VAL A 59 -7.28 -4.58 19.94
CA VAL A 59 -7.52 -4.14 21.31
C VAL A 59 -6.78 -2.83 21.57
N THR A 60 -7.46 -1.87 22.17
CA THR A 60 -6.87 -0.59 22.55
C THR A 60 -6.34 -0.61 23.97
N GLN A 61 -5.55 0.40 24.34
CA GLN A 61 -5.09 0.58 25.72
C GLN A 61 -6.28 0.85 26.66
N LEU A 62 -6.08 0.54 27.94
CA LEU A 62 -7.00 0.93 29.00
C LEU A 62 -6.91 2.45 29.24
N SER A 63 -8.02 3.05 29.65
CA SER A 63 -8.22 4.50 29.76
C SER A 63 -8.61 4.96 31.17
N GLY A 64 -9.03 4.03 32.04
CA GLY A 64 -9.46 4.34 33.39
C GLY A 64 -8.31 4.68 34.33
N ASP A 65 -8.55 5.61 35.26
CA ASP A 65 -7.59 6.01 36.30
C ASP A 65 -7.31 4.90 37.33
N GLY A 66 -8.09 3.81 37.29
CA GLY A 66 -8.07 2.75 38.29
C GLY A 66 -8.69 3.19 39.62
N VAL A 67 -8.66 2.28 40.60
CA VAL A 67 -9.15 2.55 41.96
C VAL A 67 -7.95 2.59 42.91
N GLY A 68 -7.93 3.59 43.80
CA GLY A 68 -6.95 3.70 44.88
C GLY A 68 -7.22 2.71 46.02
N ALA A 69 -7.38 3.18 47.25
CA ALA A 69 -7.59 2.32 48.43
C ALA A 69 -8.96 1.58 48.47
N GLY A 70 -9.83 1.77 47.47
CA GLY A 70 -11.15 1.16 47.40
C GLY A 70 -11.14 -0.29 46.90
N THR A 71 -12.31 -0.93 46.88
CA THR A 71 -12.46 -2.28 46.32
C THR A 71 -12.50 -2.24 44.80
N LEU A 72 -11.71 -3.10 44.16
CA LEU A 72 -11.66 -3.26 42.69
C LEU A 72 -12.95 -3.88 42.13
N ARG A 73 -13.62 -4.74 42.91
CA ARG A 73 -14.84 -5.42 42.49
C ARG A 73 -15.98 -4.41 42.32
N GLY A 74 -16.57 -4.33 41.13
CA GLY A 74 -17.61 -3.37 40.75
C GLY A 74 -17.09 -2.07 40.13
N ASN A 75 -15.76 -1.89 40.05
CA ASN A 75 -15.09 -0.74 39.44
C ASN A 75 -14.12 -1.19 38.32
N GLU A 76 -14.39 -2.33 37.70
CA GLU A 76 -13.58 -2.86 36.60
C GLU A 76 -13.76 -2.04 35.32
N GLU A 77 -12.67 -1.86 34.57
CA GLU A 77 -12.72 -1.30 33.22
C GLU A 77 -12.95 -2.41 32.17
N GLN A 78 -13.73 -2.10 31.14
CA GLN A 78 -13.97 -3.01 30.03
C GLN A 78 -12.89 -2.89 28.95
N ILE A 79 -12.39 -4.03 28.45
CA ILE A 79 -11.48 -4.06 27.29
C ILE A 79 -12.29 -3.75 26.02
N ASP A 80 -11.91 -2.71 25.30
CA ASP A 80 -12.46 -2.39 23.98
C ASP A 80 -11.78 -3.25 22.89
N SER A 81 -12.48 -4.32 22.50
CA SER A 81 -12.07 -5.26 21.45
C SER A 81 -12.90 -5.10 20.18
N TYR A 82 -12.25 -5.16 19.02
CA TYR A 82 -12.89 -5.15 17.70
C TYR A 82 -12.26 -6.18 16.77
N GLY A 83 -13.07 -6.90 16.00
CA GLY A 83 -12.57 -7.84 14.98
C GLY A 83 -12.74 -7.26 13.58
N MET A 84 -11.67 -6.74 12.97
CA MET A 84 -11.72 -6.22 11.60
C MET A 84 -11.82 -7.39 10.60
N PRO A 85 -12.90 -7.50 9.81
CA PRO A 85 -13.06 -8.61 8.88
C PRO A 85 -12.25 -8.37 7.59
N LEU A 86 -11.62 -9.43 7.09
CA LEU A 86 -10.87 -9.45 5.83
C LEU A 86 -11.20 -10.72 5.06
N TRP A 87 -11.58 -10.56 3.80
CA TRP A 87 -11.92 -11.67 2.92
C TRP A 87 -10.84 -11.90 1.88
N ALA A 88 -10.57 -13.18 1.61
CA ALA A 88 -9.72 -13.59 0.49
C ALA A 88 -10.57 -13.89 -0.76
N ASP A 89 -9.98 -13.63 -1.93
CA ASP A 89 -10.50 -13.98 -3.25
C ASP A 89 -9.37 -14.51 -4.16
N TRP A 90 -9.73 -15.04 -5.32
CA TRP A 90 -8.82 -15.70 -6.25
C TRP A 90 -8.21 -14.72 -7.26
N ALA A 91 -6.89 -14.79 -7.42
CA ALA A 91 -6.15 -14.25 -8.55
C ALA A 91 -5.72 -15.42 -9.44
N ARG A 92 -6.27 -15.53 -10.66
CA ARG A 92 -5.96 -16.61 -11.59
C ARG A 92 -5.65 -16.05 -12.97
N ASN A 93 -4.62 -16.58 -13.63
CA ASN A 93 -4.29 -16.26 -15.01
C ASN A 93 -3.65 -17.47 -15.68
N ALA A 94 -3.88 -17.66 -16.97
CA ALA A 94 -3.35 -18.78 -17.72
C ALA A 94 -3.06 -18.42 -19.18
N VAL A 95 -2.10 -19.14 -19.76
CA VAL A 95 -1.77 -19.09 -21.18
C VAL A 95 -1.84 -20.52 -21.71
N ALA A 96 -2.54 -20.69 -22.83
CA ALA A 96 -2.63 -21.95 -23.56
C ALA A 96 -2.06 -21.78 -24.96
N ASN A 97 -1.50 -22.85 -25.51
CA ASN A 97 -1.10 -22.92 -26.90
C ASN A 97 -1.37 -24.32 -27.47
N ASN A 98 -1.61 -24.39 -28.78
CA ASN A 98 -1.79 -25.65 -29.49
C ASN A 98 -0.46 -26.15 -30.10
N ARG A 99 -0.43 -27.43 -30.45
CA ARG A 99 0.77 -28.11 -30.96
C ARG A 99 1.20 -27.60 -32.35
N ALA A 100 0.26 -27.15 -33.18
CA ALA A 100 0.58 -26.59 -34.51
C ALA A 100 1.35 -25.27 -34.38
N GLN A 101 0.81 -24.32 -33.60
CA GLN A 101 1.42 -23.02 -33.35
C GLN A 101 2.75 -23.14 -32.59
N ASN A 102 2.89 -24.10 -31.68
CA ASN A 102 4.18 -24.37 -31.02
C ASN A 102 5.28 -24.83 -32.00
N LYS A 103 4.94 -25.53 -33.09
CA LYS A 103 5.92 -25.94 -34.12
C LYS A 103 6.33 -24.78 -35.03
N GLU A 104 5.42 -23.84 -35.26
CA GLU A 104 5.64 -22.65 -36.09
C GLU A 104 6.33 -21.52 -35.32
N SER A 105 6.27 -21.55 -33.98
CA SER A 105 6.85 -20.52 -33.14
C SER A 105 8.38 -20.60 -33.10
N SER A 106 9.02 -19.45 -33.23
CA SER A 106 10.48 -19.30 -33.11
C SER A 106 10.99 -19.35 -31.67
N PHE A 107 10.10 -19.34 -30.67
CA PHE A 107 10.45 -19.36 -29.24
C PHE A 107 9.59 -20.37 -28.47
N SER A 108 10.07 -20.79 -27.29
CA SER A 108 9.28 -21.68 -26.44
C SER A 108 8.20 -20.89 -25.69
N VAL A 109 6.96 -21.01 -26.17
CA VAL A 109 5.78 -20.40 -25.54
C VAL A 109 5.66 -20.81 -24.07
N ARG A 110 6.07 -22.03 -23.72
CA ARG A 110 6.02 -22.53 -22.34
C ARG A 110 6.99 -21.79 -21.41
N SER A 111 8.27 -21.69 -21.74
CA SER A 111 9.24 -20.99 -20.86
C SER A 111 8.92 -19.51 -20.75
N THR A 112 8.49 -18.88 -21.85
CA THR A 112 8.08 -17.48 -21.89
C THR A 112 6.84 -17.25 -21.04
N ALA A 113 5.80 -18.10 -21.17
CA ALA A 113 4.59 -18.01 -20.35
C ALA A 113 4.89 -18.14 -18.85
N ARG A 114 5.83 -19.01 -18.44
CA ARG A 114 6.22 -19.13 -17.02
C ARG A 114 6.77 -17.82 -16.47
N SER A 115 7.66 -17.17 -17.22
CA SER A 115 8.26 -15.89 -16.80
C SER A 115 7.19 -14.80 -16.71
N LEU A 116 6.33 -14.69 -17.74
CA LEU A 116 5.24 -13.71 -17.80
C LEU A 116 4.20 -13.89 -16.69
N LEU A 117 3.79 -15.14 -16.40
CA LEU A 117 2.81 -15.43 -15.35
C LEU A 117 3.36 -15.14 -13.95
N ARG A 118 4.65 -15.43 -13.70
CA ARG A 118 5.33 -15.01 -12.46
C ARG A 118 5.35 -13.49 -12.34
N GLY A 119 5.65 -12.80 -13.43
CA GLY A 119 5.66 -11.35 -13.46
C GLY A 119 4.28 -10.74 -13.20
N TRP A 120 3.25 -11.31 -13.83
CA TRP A 120 1.84 -10.95 -13.61
C TRP A 120 1.43 -11.11 -12.15
N SER A 121 1.79 -12.24 -11.51
CA SER A 121 1.45 -12.51 -10.11
C SER A 121 2.10 -11.53 -9.14
N LYS A 122 3.36 -11.13 -9.37
CA LYS A 122 4.01 -10.09 -8.55
C LYS A 122 3.36 -8.72 -8.74
N ARG A 123 3.03 -8.38 -9.99
CA ARG A 123 2.39 -7.10 -10.33
C ARG A 123 1.02 -6.96 -9.67
N ILE A 124 0.18 -8.00 -9.78
CA ILE A 124 -1.20 -7.92 -9.27
C ILE A 124 -1.25 -7.78 -7.74
N VAL A 125 -0.39 -8.49 -7.01
CA VAL A 125 -0.29 -8.35 -5.54
C VAL A 125 0.13 -6.95 -5.15
N ARG A 126 1.16 -6.40 -5.81
CA ARG A 126 1.61 -5.02 -5.58
C ARG A 126 0.50 -4.02 -5.87
N ASP A 127 -0.17 -4.16 -7.01
CA ASP A 127 -1.24 -3.24 -7.43
C ASP A 127 -2.43 -3.29 -6.45
N ASP A 128 -2.75 -4.46 -5.92
CA ASP A 128 -3.80 -4.61 -4.90
C ASP A 128 -3.38 -4.02 -3.55
N LEU A 129 -2.11 -4.16 -3.13
CA LEU A 129 -1.59 -3.51 -1.91
C LEU A 129 -1.70 -1.98 -2.01
N VAL A 130 -1.38 -1.42 -3.18
CA VAL A 130 -1.54 0.01 -3.44
C VAL A 130 -3.01 0.41 -3.43
N ASP A 131 -3.89 -0.36 -4.11
CA ASP A 131 -5.33 -0.11 -4.07
C ASP A 131 -5.91 -0.19 -2.65
N ALA A 132 -5.39 -1.09 -1.81
CA ALA A 132 -5.79 -1.22 -0.41
C ALA A 132 -5.43 0.03 0.39
N LEU A 133 -4.19 0.54 0.28
CA LEU A 133 -3.78 1.81 0.90
C LEU A 133 -4.68 2.97 0.45
N LEU A 134 -5.02 3.02 -0.83
CA LEU A 134 -5.86 4.04 -1.44
C LEU A 134 -7.36 3.87 -1.15
N SER A 135 -7.77 2.76 -0.51
CA SER A 135 -9.19 2.48 -0.24
C SER A 135 -9.66 3.11 1.07
N ILE A 136 -10.97 3.28 1.21
CA ILE A 136 -11.59 3.62 2.48
C ILE A 136 -11.92 2.30 3.20
N PRO A 137 -11.48 2.10 4.46
CA PRO A 137 -11.75 0.86 5.18
C PRO A 137 -13.25 0.67 5.39
N THR A 138 -13.69 -0.59 5.33
CA THR A 138 -15.08 -0.97 5.60
C THR A 138 -15.12 -2.36 6.21
N SER A 139 -16.10 -2.59 7.08
CA SER A 139 -16.42 -3.91 7.64
C SER A 139 -17.35 -4.73 6.74
N ALA A 140 -17.64 -4.24 5.53
CA ALA A 140 -18.46 -4.94 4.54
C ALA A 140 -17.61 -5.79 3.60
N MET A 141 -18.17 -6.92 3.16
CA MET A 141 -17.53 -7.77 2.15
C MET A 141 -17.22 -6.97 0.88
N GLN A 142 -16.03 -7.18 0.32
CA GLN A 142 -15.60 -6.53 -0.92
C GLN A 142 -16.56 -6.78 -2.08
N ALA A 143 -16.90 -5.73 -2.82
CA ALA A 143 -17.76 -5.82 -3.99
C ALA A 143 -17.08 -6.63 -5.10
N GLY A 144 -17.84 -7.48 -5.80
CA GLY A 144 -17.31 -8.29 -6.90
C GLY A 144 -16.42 -9.46 -6.46
N ARG A 145 -16.43 -9.84 -5.18
CA ARG A 145 -15.78 -11.07 -4.69
C ARG A 145 -16.30 -12.29 -5.47
N PHE A 146 -15.39 -13.15 -5.92
CA PHE A 146 -15.65 -14.29 -6.81
C PHE A 146 -16.28 -13.91 -8.17
N GLY A 147 -16.24 -12.63 -8.53
CA GLY A 147 -16.68 -12.13 -9.84
C GLY A 147 -15.64 -12.34 -10.93
N ASN A 148 -15.87 -11.75 -12.10
CA ASN A 148 -14.93 -11.73 -13.21
C ASN A 148 -14.66 -10.29 -13.69
N PRO A 149 -13.49 -9.69 -13.38
CA PRO A 149 -12.44 -10.24 -12.51
C PRO A 149 -12.87 -10.26 -11.04
N GLY A 150 -12.27 -11.18 -10.25
CA GLY A 150 -12.42 -11.20 -8.80
C GLY A 150 -11.77 -9.98 -8.13
N ASN A 151 -12.25 -9.63 -6.93
CA ASN A 151 -11.75 -8.50 -6.16
C ASN A 151 -11.11 -9.00 -4.87
N ARG A 152 -9.85 -8.59 -4.64
CA ARG A 152 -9.02 -8.97 -3.48
C ARG A 152 -8.73 -7.79 -2.55
N VAL A 153 -9.21 -6.59 -2.92
CA VAL A 153 -9.04 -5.37 -2.14
C VAL A 153 -10.25 -5.19 -1.22
N ASN A 154 -10.01 -5.37 0.07
CA ASN A 154 -10.94 -5.13 1.16
C ASN A 154 -10.95 -3.63 1.48
N GLY A 155 -12.10 -2.99 1.29
CA GLY A 155 -12.20 -1.53 1.30
C GLY A 155 -13.04 -1.03 0.14
N ILE A 156 -13.49 0.23 0.23
CA ILE A 156 -14.10 0.92 -0.90
C ILE A 156 -12.98 1.65 -1.64
N LYS A 157 -12.64 1.18 -2.84
CA LYS A 157 -11.64 1.86 -3.69
C LYS A 157 -12.02 3.32 -3.90
N TRP A 158 -11.04 4.21 -3.93
CA TRP A 158 -11.28 5.65 -4.01
C TRP A 158 -12.17 6.10 -5.17
N SER A 159 -12.04 5.43 -6.32
CA SER A 159 -12.84 5.67 -7.53
C SER A 159 -14.31 5.24 -7.39
N ALA A 160 -14.59 4.27 -6.52
CA ALA A 160 -15.94 3.79 -6.21
C ALA A 160 -16.55 4.51 -4.99
N ALA A 161 -15.74 5.24 -4.21
CA ALA A 161 -16.20 5.95 -3.02
C ALA A 161 -17.02 7.20 -3.37
N THR A 162 -18.23 7.26 -2.83
CA THR A 162 -19.09 8.45 -2.92
C THR A 162 -18.50 9.62 -2.11
N ALA A 163 -18.98 10.84 -2.37
CA ALA A 163 -18.61 12.00 -1.54
C ALA A 163 -18.98 11.79 -0.06
N GLY A 164 -20.13 11.13 0.21
CA GLY A 164 -20.54 10.76 1.56
C GLY A 164 -19.55 9.82 2.25
N ASN A 165 -19.05 8.79 1.54
CA ASN A 165 -18.06 7.87 2.08
C ASN A 165 -16.75 8.58 2.42
N LYS A 166 -16.29 9.49 1.55
CA LYS A 166 -15.06 10.27 1.76
C LYS A 166 -15.19 11.20 2.97
N ASN A 167 -16.30 11.92 3.08
CA ASN A 167 -16.56 12.81 4.23
C ASN A 167 -16.66 12.03 5.55
N ALA A 168 -17.35 10.87 5.54
CA ALA A 168 -17.44 10.00 6.72
C ALA A 168 -16.06 9.50 7.17
N TRP A 169 -15.22 9.08 6.23
CA TRP A 169 -13.85 8.63 6.54
C TRP A 169 -13.00 9.75 7.14
N VAL A 170 -13.00 10.95 6.54
CA VAL A 170 -12.24 12.10 7.07
C VAL A 170 -12.72 12.49 8.47
N THR A 171 -14.03 12.50 8.68
CA THR A 171 -14.65 12.82 9.97
C THR A 171 -14.30 11.80 11.05
N ALA A 172 -14.14 10.52 10.70
CA ALA A 172 -13.73 9.46 11.63
C ALA A 172 -12.23 9.47 11.95
N ASN A 173 -11.41 10.15 11.12
CA ASN A 173 -9.95 10.11 11.18
C ASN A 173 -9.28 11.50 11.31
N PRO A 174 -9.81 12.46 12.11
CA PRO A 174 -9.30 13.84 12.16
C PRO A 174 -7.83 13.97 12.58
N ASP A 175 -7.35 13.04 13.40
CA ASP A 175 -5.99 12.90 13.95
C ASP A 175 -5.07 12.02 13.08
N ARG A 176 -5.55 11.51 11.95
CA ARG A 176 -4.80 10.62 11.03
C ARG A 176 -4.89 11.04 9.58
N VAL A 177 -5.40 12.24 9.31
CA VAL A 177 -5.43 12.84 7.97
C VAL A 177 -4.69 14.17 7.99
N VAL A 178 -3.83 14.39 7.00
CA VAL A 178 -3.06 15.63 6.86
C VAL A 178 -3.24 16.16 5.44
N PHE A 179 -3.54 17.45 5.31
CA PHE A 179 -3.72 18.09 4.00
C PHE A 179 -2.64 19.16 3.84
N GLY A 180 -1.61 18.84 3.05
CA GLY A 180 -0.48 19.73 2.82
C GLY A 180 0.42 19.90 4.05
N SER A 181 0.78 21.15 4.33
CA SER A 181 1.78 21.56 5.31
C SER A 181 1.22 22.04 6.65
N ALA A 182 -0.11 22.07 6.81
CA ALA A 182 -0.75 22.56 8.03
C ALA A 182 -2.01 21.77 8.41
N LEU A 183 -2.18 21.51 9.71
CA LEU A 183 -3.40 20.84 10.24
C LEU A 183 -4.66 21.69 10.07
N SER A 184 -4.51 23.02 9.96
CA SER A 184 -5.62 23.94 9.70
C SER A 184 -6.29 23.73 8.33
N ASN A 185 -5.65 22.99 7.42
CA ASN A 185 -6.24 22.64 6.13
C ASN A 185 -7.32 21.56 6.26
N TYR A 186 -7.44 20.90 7.42
CA TYR A 186 -8.46 19.90 7.70
C TYR A 186 -9.89 20.46 7.58
N SER A 187 -10.79 19.62 7.06
CA SER A 187 -12.23 19.83 7.08
C SER A 187 -12.93 18.47 7.14
N THR A 188 -14.08 18.38 7.81
CA THR A 188 -14.92 17.16 7.78
C THR A 188 -15.46 16.86 6.36
N THR A 189 -15.42 17.84 5.46
CA THR A 189 -15.72 17.66 4.03
C THR A 189 -14.43 17.45 3.26
N PHE A 190 -14.23 16.24 2.71
CA PHE A 190 -13.01 15.88 1.99
C PHE A 190 -12.66 16.86 0.86
N ALA A 191 -13.66 17.22 0.05
CA ALA A 191 -13.46 18.13 -1.08
C ALA A 191 -13.03 19.55 -0.64
N THR A 192 -13.47 19.99 0.54
CA THR A 192 -13.05 21.26 1.12
C THR A 192 -11.61 21.17 1.63
N ALA A 193 -11.27 20.09 2.34
CA ALA A 193 -9.93 19.88 2.88
C ALA A 193 -8.87 19.78 1.77
N VAL A 194 -9.14 19.00 0.73
CA VAL A 194 -8.23 18.87 -0.41
C VAL A 194 -8.11 20.16 -1.22
N GLY A 195 -9.18 20.97 -1.27
CA GLY A 195 -9.18 22.29 -1.93
C GLY A 195 -8.28 23.33 -1.25
N ASN A 196 -7.84 23.08 -0.02
CA ASN A 196 -6.87 23.92 0.68
C ASN A 196 -5.41 23.62 0.31
N VAL A 197 -5.14 22.48 -0.35
CA VAL A 197 -3.78 22.07 -0.75
C VAL A 197 -3.32 22.91 -1.94
N ASP A 198 -2.22 23.66 -1.79
CA ASP A 198 -1.65 24.53 -2.82
C ASP A 198 -0.33 24.03 -3.45
N ALA A 199 0.14 24.70 -4.50
CA ALA A 199 1.35 24.31 -5.24
C ALA A 199 2.63 24.98 -4.72
N THR A 200 2.55 25.79 -3.67
CA THR A 200 3.68 26.58 -3.16
C THR A 200 4.20 25.97 -1.86
N ASN A 201 3.31 25.83 -0.89
CA ASN A 201 3.58 25.45 0.49
C ASN A 201 3.33 23.96 0.72
N ASP A 202 2.35 23.38 0.03
CA ASP A 202 1.85 22.04 0.35
C ASP A 202 2.48 20.91 -0.45
N LYS A 203 3.69 21.15 -0.98
CA LYS A 203 4.52 20.10 -1.58
C LYS A 203 5.02 19.13 -0.51
N MET A 204 5.18 17.87 -0.87
CA MET A 204 5.86 16.93 0.01
C MET A 204 7.27 17.44 0.32
N SER A 205 7.56 17.60 1.61
CA SER A 205 8.82 18.12 2.13
C SER A 205 9.19 17.41 3.43
N ALA A 206 10.42 17.60 3.92
CA ALA A 206 10.83 17.08 5.21
C ALA A 206 9.91 17.58 6.35
N ALA A 207 9.46 18.83 6.26
CA ALA A 207 8.54 19.42 7.24
C ALA A 207 7.15 18.76 7.23
N VAL A 208 6.58 18.47 6.04
CA VAL A 208 5.32 17.74 5.93
C VAL A 208 5.45 16.33 6.51
N GLY A 209 6.57 15.65 6.25
CA GLY A 209 6.82 14.33 6.81
C GLY A 209 6.97 14.32 8.33
N SER A 210 7.67 15.32 8.91
CA SER A 210 7.72 15.53 10.36
C SER A 210 6.34 15.85 10.94
N LEU A 211 5.53 16.67 10.27
CA LEU A 211 4.15 16.95 10.68
C LEU A 211 3.29 15.67 10.73
N MET A 212 3.41 14.81 9.72
CA MET A 212 2.71 13.52 9.71
C MET A 212 3.18 12.60 10.84
N LYS A 213 4.48 12.61 11.15
CA LYS A 213 5.04 11.86 12.29
C LYS A 213 4.51 12.39 13.61
N ASP A 214 4.45 13.72 13.79
CA ASP A 214 3.88 14.34 14.98
C ASP A 214 2.40 13.97 15.14
N GLN A 215 1.63 13.94 14.05
CA GLN A 215 0.26 13.43 14.09
C GLN A 215 0.20 11.97 14.51
N ALA A 216 1.04 11.10 13.96
CA ALA A 216 1.09 9.69 14.37
C ALA A 216 1.36 9.55 15.88
N LYS A 217 2.29 10.33 16.43
CA LYS A 217 2.60 10.33 17.88
C LYS A 217 1.45 10.85 18.75
N GLN A 218 0.68 11.82 18.24
CA GLN A 218 -0.47 12.40 18.93
C GLN A 218 -1.73 11.54 18.84
N THR A 219 -1.77 10.52 17.98
CA THR A 219 -2.89 9.58 17.97
C THR A 219 -3.04 8.89 19.32
N GLY A 220 -4.29 8.66 19.72
CA GLY A 220 -4.58 8.08 21.02
C GLY A 220 -4.42 9.05 22.21
N VAL A 221 -4.03 10.31 22.01
CA VAL A 221 -3.88 11.30 23.09
C VAL A 221 -5.06 12.28 23.10
N ASP A 222 -5.55 12.65 24.29
CA ASP A 222 -6.63 13.63 24.45
C ASP A 222 -6.12 15.03 24.07
N PRO A 223 -6.76 15.72 23.10
CA PRO A 223 -6.33 17.05 22.67
C PRO A 223 -6.55 18.14 23.74
N ASN A 224 -7.45 17.93 24.70
CA ASN A 224 -7.73 18.86 25.79
C ASN A 224 -6.93 18.52 27.06
N ASN A 225 -6.46 17.28 27.19
CA ASN A 225 -5.70 16.79 28.34
C ASN A 225 -4.42 16.07 27.89
N PRO A 226 -3.33 16.81 27.62
CA PRO A 226 -2.07 16.22 27.16
C PRO A 226 -1.58 15.12 28.11
N GLY A 227 -1.25 13.94 27.56
CA GLY A 227 -0.77 12.79 28.32
C GLY A 227 -1.85 11.79 28.76
N ILE A 228 -3.13 12.10 28.55
CA ILE A 228 -4.25 11.18 28.81
C ILE A 228 -4.60 10.43 27.52
N TYR A 229 -4.86 9.12 27.64
CA TYR A 229 -5.29 8.30 26.51
C TYR A 229 -6.77 8.59 26.16
N ASN A 230 -7.07 8.85 24.90
CA ASN A 230 -8.41 9.27 24.44
C ASN A 230 -9.33 8.11 24.00
N GLY A 231 -8.93 6.86 24.27
CA GLY A 231 -9.70 5.68 23.86
C GLY A 231 -9.54 5.28 22.39
N ARG A 232 -8.81 6.05 21.57
CA ARG A 232 -8.64 5.79 20.12
C ARG A 232 -7.31 5.10 19.84
N PRO A 233 -7.22 4.24 18.80
CA PRO A 233 -6.00 3.48 18.49
C PRO A 233 -4.74 4.34 18.40
N LYS A 234 -3.71 4.07 19.21
CA LYS A 234 -2.42 4.72 19.04
C LYS A 234 -1.65 4.03 17.90
N ILE A 235 -1.07 4.81 16.99
CA ILE A 235 -0.20 4.30 15.92
C ILE A 235 1.16 3.97 16.53
N SER A 236 1.54 2.70 16.52
CA SER A 236 2.87 2.25 16.93
C SER A 236 3.91 2.46 15.82
N PRO A 237 5.14 2.90 16.15
CA PRO A 237 6.22 3.01 15.19
C PRO A 237 6.57 1.65 14.57
N TYR A 238 6.97 1.62 13.30
CA TYR A 238 7.38 0.39 12.60
C TYR A 238 8.54 -0.32 13.32
N MET A 239 9.51 0.44 13.81
CA MET A 239 10.58 -0.09 14.64
C MET A 239 11.01 0.95 15.68
N GLU A 240 11.49 0.46 16.82
CA GLU A 240 12.17 1.25 17.83
C GLU A 240 13.65 0.82 17.81
N ALA A 241 14.55 1.74 17.47
CA ALA A 241 15.98 1.47 17.56
C ALA A 241 16.50 1.71 18.99
N GLU A 242 17.74 1.29 19.29
CA GLU A 242 18.35 1.50 20.61
C GLU A 242 18.20 2.96 21.08
N GLY A 243 17.65 3.13 22.29
CA GLY A 243 17.41 4.44 22.88
C GLY A 243 16.08 5.10 22.52
N ASP A 244 15.02 4.32 22.25
CA ASP A 244 13.64 4.80 22.06
C ASP A 244 13.46 5.71 20.82
N GLN A 245 14.22 5.39 19.76
CA GLN A 245 14.11 6.11 18.50
C GLN A 245 12.96 5.51 17.68
N GLU A 246 11.83 6.22 17.64
CA GLU A 246 10.65 5.82 16.89
C GLU A 246 10.84 6.02 15.37
N TRP A 247 10.72 4.94 14.62
CA TRP A 247 10.78 4.96 13.16
C TRP A 247 9.44 4.66 12.49
N PHE A 248 9.15 5.41 11.42
CA PHE A 248 7.95 5.22 10.58
C PHE A 248 8.35 5.06 9.11
N VAL A 249 7.46 4.46 8.31
CA VAL A 249 7.68 4.27 6.88
C VAL A 249 6.64 5.08 6.11
N CYS A 250 7.08 6.03 5.29
CA CYS A 250 6.19 6.83 4.45
C CYS A 250 6.23 6.34 3.00
N PHE A 251 5.13 5.78 2.50
CA PHE A 251 4.95 5.46 1.09
C PHE A 251 4.48 6.70 0.34
N VAL A 252 5.31 7.14 -0.61
CA VAL A 252 5.11 8.38 -1.36
C VAL A 252 5.01 8.05 -2.84
N GLY A 253 4.06 8.65 -3.55
CA GLY A 253 4.02 8.53 -5.00
C GLY A 253 5.12 9.33 -5.71
N ALA A 254 5.23 9.17 -7.02
CA ALA A 254 6.32 9.72 -7.82
C ALA A 254 6.39 11.26 -7.81
N ARG A 255 5.25 11.98 -7.79
CA ARG A 255 5.25 13.46 -7.82
C ARG A 255 5.61 14.03 -6.44
N GLY A 256 5.02 13.49 -5.37
CA GLY A 256 5.43 13.82 -4.01
C GLY A 256 6.89 13.48 -3.73
N PHE A 257 7.39 12.33 -4.17
CA PHE A 257 8.78 11.93 -3.93
C PHE A 257 9.78 12.81 -4.68
N ARG A 258 9.43 13.26 -5.89
CA ARG A 258 10.21 14.27 -6.62
C ARG A 258 10.35 15.55 -5.81
N ASP A 259 9.25 16.07 -5.26
CA ASP A 259 9.27 17.31 -4.50
C ASP A 259 10.07 17.17 -3.20
N LEU A 260 9.92 16.03 -2.50
CA LEU A 260 10.72 15.71 -1.32
C LEU A 260 12.21 15.64 -1.64
N LYS A 261 12.59 15.09 -2.81
CA LYS A 261 13.99 15.03 -3.24
C LYS A 261 14.55 16.42 -3.53
N ALA A 262 13.72 17.35 -3.99
CA ALA A 262 14.10 18.73 -4.29
C ALA A 262 14.05 19.66 -3.07
N ASP A 263 13.44 19.22 -1.96
CA ASP A 263 13.36 19.99 -0.72
C ASP A 263 14.78 20.36 -0.22
N PRO A 264 15.06 21.65 0.04
CA PRO A 264 16.36 22.10 0.53
C PRO A 264 16.79 21.43 1.83
N VAL A 265 15.85 21.17 2.75
CA VAL A 265 16.15 20.51 4.04
C VAL A 265 16.59 19.07 3.80
N MET A 266 15.83 18.32 2.99
CA MET A 266 16.20 16.96 2.60
C MET A 266 17.52 16.92 1.82
N THR A 267 17.77 17.88 0.94
CA THR A 267 19.01 17.96 0.17
C THR A 267 20.22 18.21 1.07
N ALA A 268 20.10 19.15 2.04
CA ALA A 268 21.14 19.43 3.01
C ALA A 268 21.41 18.23 3.93
N ALA A 269 20.37 17.60 4.47
CA ALA A 269 20.50 16.40 5.29
C ALA A 269 21.24 15.26 4.54
N ASN A 270 20.89 15.04 3.28
CA ASN A 270 21.56 14.05 2.44
C ASN A 270 23.01 14.41 2.09
N ARG A 271 23.36 15.70 2.02
CA ARG A 271 24.75 16.14 1.79
C ARG A 271 25.62 15.93 3.03
N ASP A 272 25.06 16.25 4.20
CA ASP A 272 25.82 16.44 5.43
C ASP A 272 25.90 15.15 6.28
N ALA A 273 24.82 14.36 6.33
CA ALA A 273 24.72 13.20 7.24
C ALA A 273 24.65 11.84 6.53
N ARG A 274 24.53 11.78 5.20
CA ARG A 274 24.36 10.51 4.49
C ARG A 274 25.65 9.69 4.49
N ASN A 275 25.53 8.40 4.80
CA ASN A 275 26.67 7.47 4.79
C ASN A 275 27.38 7.50 3.43
N ARG A 276 28.64 7.93 3.45
CA ARG A 276 29.53 7.96 2.28
C ARG A 276 30.30 6.65 2.26
N GLU A 277 29.69 5.60 1.72
CA GLU A 277 30.35 4.30 1.67
C GLU A 277 31.54 4.34 0.70
N GLY A 278 32.73 3.98 1.20
CA GLY A 278 34.01 3.97 0.47
C GLY A 278 34.13 2.84 -0.57
N GLY A 279 33.07 2.58 -1.34
CA GLY A 279 32.96 1.50 -2.32
C GLY A 279 32.27 1.92 -3.62
N ASP A 280 31.53 1.00 -4.24
CA ASP A 280 30.82 1.21 -5.53
C ASP A 280 29.57 2.09 -5.33
N PRO A 281 29.57 3.34 -5.85
CA PRO A 281 28.46 4.27 -5.67
C PRO A 281 27.15 3.78 -6.31
N THR A 282 27.20 2.80 -7.21
CA THR A 282 26.02 2.28 -7.93
C THR A 282 25.25 1.20 -7.18
N LYS A 283 25.73 0.75 -6.00
CA LYS A 283 25.13 -0.38 -5.27
C LYS A 283 24.52 -0.03 -3.92
N ALA A 284 25.19 0.82 -3.14
CA ALA A 284 24.79 1.09 -1.77
C ALA A 284 24.32 2.52 -1.53
N ASN A 285 24.83 3.49 -2.30
CA ASN A 285 24.49 4.88 -2.08
C ASN A 285 23.06 5.19 -2.57
N PRO A 286 22.11 5.50 -1.68
CA PRO A 286 20.71 5.70 -2.06
C PRO A 286 20.49 6.90 -2.99
N LEU A 287 21.44 7.85 -3.05
CA LEU A 287 21.40 8.96 -4.00
C LEU A 287 21.47 8.49 -5.46
N PHE A 288 22.26 7.45 -5.74
CA PHE A 288 22.52 6.95 -7.09
C PHE A 288 21.66 5.73 -7.43
N THR A 289 21.25 4.93 -6.45
CA THR A 289 20.37 3.78 -6.65
C THR A 289 18.89 4.13 -6.68
N GLY A 290 18.53 5.39 -6.36
CA GLY A 290 17.14 5.80 -6.19
C GLY A 290 16.48 5.10 -5.00
N GLY A 291 17.27 4.86 -3.94
CA GLY A 291 16.81 4.25 -2.70
C GLY A 291 15.97 5.21 -1.85
N ALA A 292 15.50 4.72 -0.71
CA ALA A 292 14.70 5.50 0.22
C ALA A 292 15.42 6.76 0.71
N LEU A 293 14.66 7.83 0.97
CA LEU A 293 15.15 9.00 1.69
C LEU A 293 14.86 8.80 3.19
N VAL A 294 15.69 9.37 4.05
CA VAL A 294 15.50 9.27 5.50
C VAL A 294 15.65 10.65 6.11
N TYR A 295 14.69 11.05 6.92
CA TYR A 295 14.73 12.28 7.70
C TYR A 295 13.81 12.16 8.91
N ASP A 296 14.26 12.65 10.07
CA ASP A 296 13.48 12.66 11.33
C ASP A 296 12.81 11.31 11.63
N GLY A 297 13.56 10.20 11.60
CA GLY A 297 13.02 8.85 11.86
C GLY A 297 11.94 8.38 10.88
N VAL A 298 11.76 9.05 9.73
CA VAL A 298 10.83 8.62 8.67
C VAL A 298 11.63 8.08 7.49
N ILE A 299 11.27 6.87 7.05
CA ILE A 299 11.81 6.24 5.84
C ILE A 299 10.84 6.48 4.68
N TYR A 300 11.22 7.33 3.73
CA TYR A 300 10.40 7.65 2.57
C TYR A 300 10.72 6.71 1.42
N VAL A 301 9.72 5.94 1.01
CA VAL A 301 9.81 4.94 -0.04
C VAL A 301 8.94 5.38 -1.20
N GLU A 302 9.56 5.59 -2.37
CA GLU A 302 8.84 5.90 -3.58
C GLU A 302 8.08 4.66 -4.09
N ILE A 303 6.76 4.77 -4.20
CA ILE A 303 5.87 3.81 -4.84
C ILE A 303 5.17 4.51 -6.01
N PRO A 304 5.74 4.47 -7.23
CA PRO A 304 5.20 5.20 -8.39
C PRO A 304 3.74 4.84 -8.71
N GLU A 305 3.33 3.63 -8.36
CA GLU A 305 1.98 3.14 -8.56
C GLU A 305 0.93 3.95 -7.76
N ILE A 306 1.30 4.63 -6.66
CA ILE A 306 0.39 5.54 -5.95
C ILE A 306 -0.09 6.66 -6.90
N THR A 307 0.83 7.35 -7.57
CA THR A 307 0.50 8.40 -8.55
C THR A 307 -0.32 7.86 -9.73
N GLN A 308 0.08 6.68 -10.21
CA GLN A 308 -0.53 6.08 -11.39
C GLN A 308 -1.97 5.64 -11.14
N ARG A 309 -2.28 5.24 -9.90
CA ARG A 309 -3.59 4.69 -9.53
C ARG A 309 -4.51 5.74 -8.93
N LEU A 310 -3.99 6.74 -8.23
CA LEU A 310 -4.78 7.84 -7.72
C LEU A 310 -4.03 9.18 -7.78
N LEU A 311 -4.49 10.01 -8.70
CA LEU A 311 -4.15 11.42 -8.77
C LEU A 311 -5.46 12.21 -8.75
N LEU A 312 -5.64 13.06 -7.75
CA LEU A 312 -6.83 13.90 -7.59
C LEU A 312 -6.69 15.11 -8.51
N LYS A 313 -7.04 14.92 -9.78
CA LYS A 313 -6.86 15.95 -10.80
C LYS A 313 -7.72 17.17 -10.52
N GLY A 314 -7.09 18.34 -10.51
CA GLY A 314 -7.76 19.62 -10.30
C GLY A 314 -8.48 19.78 -8.96
N ALA A 315 -8.16 18.97 -7.96
CA ALA A 315 -8.84 18.97 -6.66
C ALA A 315 -8.28 20.01 -5.69
N GLY A 316 -7.02 20.43 -5.86
CA GLY A 316 -6.35 21.39 -4.99
C GLY A 316 -6.66 22.84 -5.31
N ALA A 317 -6.11 23.74 -4.51
CA ALA A 317 -6.23 25.18 -4.68
C ALA A 317 -5.80 25.59 -6.09
N ALA A 318 -6.56 26.52 -6.71
CA ALA A 318 -6.36 26.96 -8.09
C ALA A 318 -6.39 25.81 -9.14
N GLY A 319 -7.03 24.67 -8.84
CA GLY A 319 -7.22 23.58 -9.78
C GLY A 319 -5.96 22.75 -10.01
N ILE A 320 -5.10 22.62 -9.00
CA ILE A 320 -3.91 21.76 -9.08
C ILE A 320 -4.25 20.30 -8.82
N ASP A 321 -3.38 19.42 -9.31
CA ASP A 321 -3.42 18.00 -8.98
C ASP A 321 -2.93 17.77 -7.54
N VAL A 322 -3.59 16.88 -6.81
CA VAL A 322 -3.22 16.47 -5.45
C VAL A 322 -2.97 14.97 -5.40
N GLU A 323 -1.97 14.53 -4.65
CA GLU A 323 -1.55 13.15 -4.53
C GLU A 323 -1.58 12.68 -3.06
N PRO A 324 -2.05 11.45 -2.76
CA PRO A 324 -1.97 10.90 -1.41
C PRO A 324 -0.57 10.36 -1.07
N VAL A 325 -0.23 10.41 0.21
CA VAL A 325 0.96 9.80 0.82
C VAL A 325 0.57 9.08 2.10
N PHE A 326 1.27 8.02 2.47
CA PHE A 326 0.89 7.18 3.60
C PHE A 326 2.06 7.01 4.56
N LEU A 327 1.97 7.64 5.73
CA LEU A 327 2.89 7.36 6.83
C LEU A 327 2.34 6.18 7.63
N CYS A 328 3.05 5.07 7.59
CA CYS A 328 2.65 3.82 8.18
C CYS A 328 3.54 3.45 9.37
N GLY A 329 2.86 3.00 10.42
CA GLY A 329 3.41 2.27 11.54
C GLY A 329 3.12 0.78 11.41
N GLN A 330 3.08 0.08 12.54
CA GLN A 330 2.76 -1.36 12.59
C GLN A 330 1.29 -1.59 12.27
N GLY A 331 0.97 -2.70 11.59
CA GLY A 331 -0.40 -3.10 11.31
C GLY A 331 -1.18 -2.08 10.48
N ALA A 332 -0.53 -1.38 9.54
CA ALA A 332 -1.22 -0.46 8.63
C ALA A 332 -2.11 -1.23 7.63
N LEU A 333 -1.59 -2.33 7.11
CA LEU A 333 -2.27 -3.22 6.19
C LEU A 333 -2.25 -4.66 6.70
N ALA A 334 -3.29 -5.40 6.33
CA ALA A 334 -3.32 -6.84 6.45
C ALA A 334 -3.27 -7.50 5.07
N TYR A 335 -2.52 -8.60 4.98
CA TYR A 335 -2.42 -9.48 3.83
C TYR A 335 -2.87 -10.89 4.22
N ALA A 336 -4.18 -11.13 4.10
CA ALA A 336 -4.81 -12.42 4.39
C ALA A 336 -4.52 -13.41 3.26
N LEU A 337 -3.76 -14.45 3.54
CA LEU A 337 -3.28 -15.43 2.58
C LEU A 337 -3.98 -16.76 2.80
N GLY A 338 -4.64 -17.26 1.75
CA GLY A 338 -5.16 -18.63 1.71
C GLY A 338 -4.34 -19.56 0.82
N GLN A 339 -3.71 -19.03 -0.24
CA GLN A 339 -2.82 -19.82 -1.07
C GLN A 339 -1.76 -18.93 -1.70
N MET A 340 -0.48 -19.25 -1.46
CA MET A 340 0.62 -18.65 -2.20
C MET A 340 0.50 -18.93 -3.71
N PRO A 341 1.05 -18.06 -4.58
CA PRO A 341 1.01 -18.27 -6.02
C PRO A 341 1.54 -19.65 -6.44
N ARG A 342 0.63 -20.51 -6.91
CA ARG A 342 0.91 -21.88 -7.32
C ARG A 342 0.79 -22.00 -8.84
N PRO A 343 1.80 -22.56 -9.54
CA PRO A 343 1.66 -22.86 -10.94
C PRO A 343 0.73 -24.05 -11.16
N THR A 344 -0.08 -23.99 -12.21
CA THR A 344 -0.98 -25.08 -12.65
C THR A 344 -0.72 -25.41 -14.12
N THR A 345 -1.17 -26.58 -14.55
CA THR A 345 -1.11 -27.02 -15.94
C THR A 345 -2.51 -27.37 -16.43
N LEU A 346 -2.75 -27.22 -17.73
CA LEU A 346 -3.98 -27.70 -18.34
C LEU A 346 -3.96 -29.23 -18.36
N GLU A 347 -4.91 -29.85 -17.67
CA GLU A 347 -5.22 -31.28 -17.77
C GLU A 347 -6.33 -31.45 -18.83
N ASP A 348 -6.22 -32.44 -19.72
CA ASP A 348 -7.17 -32.73 -20.82
C ASP A 348 -7.33 -31.67 -21.93
N GLY A 349 -6.22 -31.11 -22.40
CA GLY A 349 -6.23 -30.16 -23.53
C GLY A 349 -6.41 -30.81 -24.90
N ASP A 350 -7.58 -31.39 -25.18
CA ASP A 350 -7.93 -32.00 -26.49
C ASP A 350 -6.90 -33.06 -26.95
N TYR A 351 -6.84 -34.20 -26.26
CA TYR A 351 -5.87 -35.27 -26.55
C TYR A 351 -4.41 -34.77 -26.62
N ASP A 352 -4.04 -33.89 -25.69
CA ASP A 352 -2.73 -33.20 -25.62
C ASP A 352 -2.38 -32.33 -26.84
N PHE A 353 -3.36 -32.02 -27.69
CA PHE A 353 -3.16 -31.10 -28.81
C PHE A 353 -3.03 -29.65 -28.32
N VAL A 354 -3.71 -29.32 -27.23
CA VAL A 354 -3.62 -28.05 -26.49
C VAL A 354 -2.86 -28.28 -25.19
N THR A 355 -1.90 -27.42 -24.92
CA THR A 355 -1.14 -27.43 -23.66
C THR A 355 -1.22 -26.05 -23.04
N GLY A 356 -1.34 -25.98 -21.71
CA GLY A 356 -1.47 -24.70 -21.01
C GLY A 356 -0.74 -24.70 -19.68
N MET A 357 -0.39 -23.49 -19.25
CA MET A 357 0.09 -23.23 -17.89
C MET A 357 -0.71 -22.09 -17.28
N GLY A 358 -1.06 -22.26 -16.01
CA GLY A 358 -1.72 -21.25 -15.20
C GLY A 358 -0.90 -20.88 -13.97
N ILE A 359 -1.33 -19.81 -13.32
CA ILE A 359 -0.94 -19.44 -11.98
C ILE A 359 -2.20 -19.05 -11.21
N GLU A 360 -2.31 -19.51 -9.98
CA GLU A 360 -3.41 -19.18 -9.09
C GLU A 360 -2.91 -18.87 -7.68
N ALA A 361 -3.52 -17.87 -7.06
CA ALA A 361 -3.29 -17.48 -5.67
C ALA A 361 -4.62 -17.11 -5.03
N GLN A 362 -4.75 -17.32 -3.73
CA GLN A 362 -5.91 -16.89 -2.95
C GLN A 362 -5.44 -15.95 -1.85
N TYR A 363 -5.90 -14.71 -1.90
CA TYR A 363 -5.53 -13.72 -0.89
C TYR A 363 -6.52 -12.55 -0.83
N GLY A 364 -6.43 -11.77 0.23
CA GLY A 364 -7.09 -10.48 0.41
C GLY A 364 -6.15 -9.47 1.06
N VAL A 365 -6.24 -8.22 0.63
CA VAL A 365 -5.48 -7.11 1.22
C VAL A 365 -6.43 -6.00 1.65
N GLY A 366 -6.13 -5.30 2.74
CA GLY A 366 -6.98 -4.20 3.23
C GLY A 366 -6.29 -3.37 4.30
N LYS A 367 -6.72 -2.11 4.43
CA LYS A 367 -6.36 -1.28 5.60
C LYS A 367 -7.01 -1.82 6.85
N ILE A 368 -6.22 -1.90 7.91
CA ILE A 368 -6.73 -2.25 9.24
C ILE A 368 -7.35 -0.98 9.84
N ALA A 369 -8.61 -1.09 10.25
CA ALA A 369 -9.32 -0.04 10.95
C ALA A 369 -10.14 -0.63 12.09
N LYS A 370 -10.28 0.14 13.17
CA LYS A 370 -11.01 -0.23 14.36
C LYS A 370 -12.25 0.64 14.54
N ALA A 371 -13.38 0.01 14.87
CA ALA A 371 -14.53 0.73 15.39
C ALA A 371 -14.44 0.85 16.93
N PRO A 372 -14.94 1.93 17.54
CA PRO A 372 -15.07 2.02 18.98
C PRO A 372 -16.08 0.97 19.48
N LEU A 373 -15.90 0.48 20.72
CA LEU A 373 -16.82 -0.49 21.32
C LEU A 373 -18.30 -0.08 21.22
N ALA A 374 -18.57 1.21 21.44
CA ALA A 374 -19.92 1.79 21.39
C ALA A 374 -20.61 1.65 20.03
N ALA A 375 -19.86 1.51 18.94
CA ALA A 375 -20.44 1.29 17.62
C ALA A 375 -20.97 -0.14 17.44
N GLY A 376 -20.37 -1.12 18.14
CA GLY A 376 -20.77 -2.53 18.11
C GLY A 376 -20.97 -3.07 16.68
N ALA A 377 -22.05 -3.82 16.48
CA ALA A 377 -22.43 -4.36 15.16
C ALA A 377 -22.90 -3.29 14.15
N SER A 378 -23.13 -2.05 14.61
CA SER A 378 -23.59 -0.93 13.78
C SER A 378 -22.43 -0.06 13.27
N ALA A 379 -21.18 -0.54 13.37
CA ALA A 379 -20.01 0.15 12.85
C ALA A 379 -20.17 0.49 11.36
N THR A 380 -20.07 1.77 11.03
CA THR A 380 -20.08 2.27 9.66
C THR A 380 -18.71 2.84 9.29
N ILE A 381 -18.53 3.32 8.06
CA ILE A 381 -17.32 4.05 7.64
C ILE A 381 -17.01 5.21 8.60
N GLY A 382 -18.05 5.92 9.08
CA GLY A 382 -17.89 7.03 10.02
C GLY A 382 -17.50 6.61 11.45
N SER A 383 -17.45 5.32 11.73
CA SER A 383 -17.00 4.76 13.00
C SER A 383 -15.60 4.17 12.92
N LEU A 384 -15.09 3.91 11.71
CA LEU A 384 -13.84 3.20 11.49
C LEU A 384 -12.65 4.16 11.50
N VAL A 385 -11.77 3.91 12.47
CA VAL A 385 -10.54 4.65 12.69
C VAL A 385 -9.38 3.82 12.14
N ASP A 386 -8.62 4.38 11.20
CA ASP A 386 -7.42 3.74 10.63
C ASP A 386 -6.43 3.39 11.74
N TRP A 387 -5.91 2.14 11.75
CA TRP A 387 -5.15 1.59 12.89
C TRP A 387 -3.69 2.04 12.92
N GLY A 388 -2.99 1.86 11.81
CA GLY A 388 -1.53 2.02 11.73
C GLY A 388 -1.08 3.02 10.67
N VAL A 389 -1.96 3.91 10.19
CA VAL A 389 -1.62 4.81 9.08
C VAL A 389 -2.13 6.24 9.29
N VAL A 390 -1.28 7.20 8.96
CA VAL A 390 -1.65 8.61 8.72
C VAL A 390 -1.67 8.83 7.21
N THR A 391 -2.80 9.29 6.68
CA THR A 391 -2.96 9.58 5.25
C THR A 391 -2.77 11.07 4.99
N GLY A 392 -1.73 11.41 4.25
CA GLY A 392 -1.45 12.77 3.80
C GLY A 392 -1.96 13.03 2.39
N PHE A 393 -2.30 14.27 2.06
CA PHE A 393 -2.59 14.73 0.71
C PHE A 393 -1.71 15.94 0.40
N VAL A 394 -0.83 15.82 -0.59
CA VAL A 394 0.19 16.82 -0.93
C VAL A 394 0.04 17.28 -2.37
N ALA A 395 0.62 18.44 -2.70
CA ALA A 395 0.67 18.93 -4.06
C ALA A 395 1.27 17.87 -5.00
N GLY A 396 0.51 17.51 -6.02
CA GLY A 396 0.87 16.50 -7.01
C GLY A 396 1.07 17.13 -8.38
N VAL A 397 1.64 18.33 -8.49
CA VAL A 397 1.75 19.05 -9.77
C VAL A 397 2.73 18.34 -10.72
N GLY A 398 2.36 18.17 -11.98
CA GLY A 398 3.22 17.55 -13.01
C GLY A 398 4.44 18.43 -13.36
N ASN A 399 5.46 17.83 -13.98
CA ASN A 399 6.51 18.62 -14.64
C ASN A 399 5.88 19.28 -15.88
N SER A 400 5.93 20.61 -15.94
CA SER A 400 5.57 21.39 -17.12
C SER A 400 6.60 21.26 -18.23
#